data_AF-A0A6N6S9W7-F1
#
_entry.id   AF-A0A6N6S9W7-F1
#
_cell.length_a   1.000
_cell.length_b   1.000
_cell.length_c   1.000
_cell.angle_alpha   90.00
_cell.angle_beta   90.00
_cell.angle_gamma   90.00
#
_symmetry.space_group_name_H-M   'P 1'
#
loop_
_entity.id
_entity.type
_entity.pdbx_description
1 polymer ?
#
loop_
_entity_poly.entity_id
_entity_poly.type
_entity_poly.pdbx_seq_one_letter_code
_entity_poly.pdbx_strand_id
1 'polypeptide(L)'
;MNPLNRFVQQSRDAMKLDFGAIIDGLNRRHGNDKFRLVRRNGAMIETVPSIGALNILKYLFTDAEIVNTIWPLLHNLAAIYRNPFQQHIFSQLMRFSILEKVVSDRREIDQFFEHNKQHEKIRRMPLFWLQWHMAKCSSGDFLAAENLLEQGYTEARNLESTARKKFDRRQLDDRRAKFLMLRAATTLREGADLFRDFKEACELTEKVLRQDDPQHYPFETLKGIVHAFNERSHRLLDVHRPIVEQWIDTLGNYARRRFGMLPRGYQTGAARAALQESGFPPAD
;
A
#
# COMPACT_ATOMS: atom_id res chain seq x y z
N MET A 1 -21.85 -24.32 24.04
CA MET A 1 -21.83 -22.84 24.00
C MET A 1 -21.29 -22.41 22.64
N ASN A 2 -22.01 -21.56 21.90
CA ASN A 2 -21.59 -21.10 20.56
C ASN A 2 -20.27 -20.32 20.66
N PRO A 3 -19.24 -20.60 19.82
CA PRO A 3 -17.96 -19.87 19.79
C PRO A 3 -18.12 -18.34 19.70
N LEU A 4 -19.15 -17.87 18.98
CA LEU A 4 -19.49 -16.45 18.91
C LEU A 4 -19.91 -15.88 20.27
N ASN A 5 -20.70 -16.63 21.04
CA ASN A 5 -21.13 -16.21 22.38
C ASN A 5 -19.96 -16.20 23.36
N ARG A 6 -18.96 -17.08 23.19
CA ARG A 6 -17.73 -17.06 23.99
C ARG A 6 -16.89 -15.81 23.69
N PHE A 7 -16.74 -15.43 22.42
CA PHE A 7 -15.98 -14.25 22.02
C PHE A 7 -16.68 -12.93 22.37
N VAL A 8 -18.00 -12.84 22.20
CA VAL A 8 -18.80 -11.67 22.60
C VAL A 8 -18.80 -11.52 24.13
N GLN A 9 -18.91 -12.62 24.87
CA GLN A 9 -18.81 -12.60 26.34
C GLN A 9 -17.39 -12.20 26.79
N GLN A 10 -16.34 -12.76 26.19
CA GLN A 10 -14.95 -12.37 26.44
C GLN A 10 -14.65 -10.92 26.07
N SER A 11 -15.27 -10.38 25.01
CA SER A 11 -15.15 -8.97 24.61
C SER A 11 -15.92 -8.03 25.54
N ARG A 12 -17.08 -8.47 26.06
CA ARG A 12 -17.86 -7.74 27.08
C ARG A 12 -17.16 -7.74 28.44
N ASP A 13 -16.54 -8.86 28.80
CA ASP A 13 -15.79 -9.02 30.04
C ASP A 13 -14.45 -8.26 29.95
N ALA A 14 -13.82 -8.20 28.78
CA ALA A 14 -12.65 -7.35 28.52
C ALA A 14 -12.94 -5.87 28.84
N MET A 15 -14.11 -5.34 28.48
CA MET A 15 -14.48 -3.95 28.80
C MET A 15 -14.76 -3.68 30.29
N LYS A 16 -14.88 -4.72 31.14
CA LYS A 16 -15.02 -4.61 32.60
C LYS A 16 -13.73 -4.90 33.37
N LEU A 17 -12.69 -5.37 32.70
CA LEU A 17 -11.43 -5.71 33.32
C LEU A 17 -10.57 -4.45 33.42
N ASP A 18 -10.05 -4.18 34.62
CA ASP A 18 -8.98 -3.23 34.82
C ASP A 18 -7.76 -3.75 34.06
N PHE A 19 -7.63 -3.32 32.80
CA PHE A 19 -6.52 -3.66 31.93
C PHE A 19 -5.18 -3.31 32.59
N GLY A 20 -5.14 -2.29 33.46
CA GLY A 20 -3.98 -1.97 34.27
C GLY A 20 -3.60 -3.12 35.20
N ALA A 21 -4.55 -3.67 35.95
CA ALA A 21 -4.30 -4.79 36.86
C ALA A 21 -3.88 -6.09 36.14
N ILE A 22 -4.43 -6.36 34.94
CA ILE A 22 -4.00 -7.51 34.12
C ILE A 22 -2.57 -7.33 33.63
N ILE A 23 -2.25 -6.13 33.12
CA ILE A 23 -0.91 -5.79 32.64
C ILE A 23 0.10 -5.87 33.80
N ASP A 24 -0.26 -5.36 34.98
CA ASP A 24 0.57 -5.41 36.19
C ASP A 24 0.73 -6.86 36.72
N GLY A 25 -0.25 -7.73 36.49
CA GLY A 25 -0.18 -9.15 36.79
C GLY A 25 0.73 -9.93 35.84
N LEU A 26 0.69 -9.62 34.54
CA LEU A 26 1.58 -10.20 33.54
C LEU A 26 3.04 -9.77 33.77
N ASN A 27 3.27 -8.50 34.11
CA ASN A 27 4.61 -7.97 34.41
C ASN A 27 5.25 -8.63 35.64
N ARG A 28 4.47 -8.88 36.70
CA ARG A 28 4.95 -9.55 37.93
C ARG A 28 5.37 -11.01 37.71
N ARG A 29 4.76 -11.72 36.76
CA ARG A 29 5.07 -13.14 36.50
C ARG A 29 6.38 -13.38 35.75
N HIS A 30 6.88 -12.38 35.01
CA HIS A 30 8.03 -12.57 34.11
C HIS A 30 9.33 -11.91 34.57
N GLY A 31 9.36 -11.26 35.74
CA GLY A 31 10.58 -10.95 36.52
C GLY A 31 11.61 -10.02 35.87
N ASN A 32 11.41 -9.61 34.63
CA ASN A 32 12.28 -8.71 33.90
C ASN A 32 11.40 -7.84 33.00
N ASP A 33 11.50 -6.52 33.15
CA ASP A 33 10.82 -5.44 32.44
C ASP A 33 10.96 -5.44 30.89
N LYS A 34 11.31 -6.58 30.28
CA LYS A 34 11.58 -6.77 28.85
C LYS A 34 10.33 -7.01 28.01
N PHE A 35 9.17 -7.27 28.63
CA PHE A 35 7.89 -7.41 27.92
C PHE A 35 7.03 -6.18 28.21
N ARG A 36 6.96 -5.25 27.26
CA ARG A 36 5.97 -4.18 27.27
C ARG A 36 5.28 -4.20 25.92
N LEU A 37 3.95 -4.35 25.90
CA LEU A 37 3.06 -3.97 24.78
C LEU A 37 2.34 -2.64 25.05
N VAL A 38 2.31 -2.25 26.33
CA VAL A 38 1.85 -0.97 26.85
C VAL A 38 2.64 -0.69 28.13
N ARG A 39 3.04 0.56 28.37
CA ARG A 39 3.69 1.04 29.60
C ARG A 39 2.71 1.95 30.32
N ARG A 40 2.54 1.77 31.63
CA ARG A 40 1.79 2.72 32.46
C ARG A 40 2.75 3.73 33.06
N ASN A 41 2.49 5.02 32.86
CA ASN A 41 3.23 6.13 33.46
C ASN A 41 2.22 6.97 34.27
N GLY A 42 2.09 6.66 35.56
CA GLY A 42 1.04 7.22 36.42
C GLY A 42 -0.38 6.81 35.95
N ALA A 43 -1.17 7.79 35.53
CA ALA A 43 -2.51 7.59 34.99
C ALA A 43 -2.55 7.40 33.46
N MET A 44 -1.41 7.59 32.76
CA MET A 44 -1.32 7.42 31.32
C MET A 44 -0.90 6.00 30.93
N ILE A 45 -1.55 5.48 29.88
CA ILE A 45 -1.17 4.24 29.20
C ILE A 45 -0.46 4.64 27.91
N GLU A 46 0.85 4.41 27.87
CA GLU A 46 1.72 4.63 26.72
C GLU A 46 1.80 3.33 25.89
N THR A 47 1.46 3.37 24.61
CA THR A 47 1.64 2.20 23.73
C THR A 47 3.11 1.91 23.50
N VAL A 48 3.47 0.64 23.34
CA VAL A 48 4.85 0.30 22.97
C VAL A 48 5.17 0.82 21.59
N PRO A 49 6.41 1.32 21.38
CA PRO A 49 6.86 1.75 20.07
C PRO A 49 6.49 0.70 19.03
N SER A 50 5.96 1.12 17.89
CA SER A 50 5.48 0.25 16.80
C SER A 50 6.45 -0.88 16.44
N ILE A 51 7.75 -0.67 16.64
CA ILE A 51 8.84 -1.65 16.48
C ILE A 51 8.70 -2.85 17.45
N GLY A 52 8.37 -2.63 18.72
CA GLY A 52 8.21 -3.69 19.71
C GLY A 52 6.99 -4.58 19.42
N ALA A 53 5.86 -3.96 19.06
CA ALA A 53 4.66 -4.70 18.64
C ALA A 53 4.91 -5.50 17.35
N LEU A 54 5.64 -4.92 16.39
CA LEU A 54 6.05 -5.61 15.17
C LEU A 54 6.90 -6.85 15.46
N ASN A 55 7.92 -6.69 16.32
CA ASN A 55 8.80 -7.79 16.71
C ASN A 55 8.02 -8.90 17.43
N ILE A 56 7.10 -8.53 18.32
CA ILE A 56 6.23 -9.50 19.00
C ILE A 56 5.41 -10.30 17.98
N LEU A 57 4.76 -9.62 17.04
CA LEU A 57 3.98 -10.30 16.00
C LEU A 57 4.87 -11.23 15.18
N LYS A 58 6.01 -10.74 14.71
CA LYS A 58 6.92 -11.50 13.82
C LYS A 58 7.62 -12.68 14.49
N TYR A 59 7.93 -12.60 15.78
CA TYR A 59 8.75 -13.63 16.46
C TYR A 59 7.97 -14.55 17.39
N LEU A 60 6.76 -14.19 17.81
CA LEU A 60 5.95 -15.03 18.71
C LEU A 60 4.79 -15.75 18.03
N PHE A 61 4.42 -15.32 16.83
CA PHE A 61 3.32 -15.91 16.08
C PHE A 61 3.83 -16.36 14.71
N THR A 62 3.27 -17.46 14.23
CA THR A 62 3.49 -17.91 12.86
C THR A 62 2.74 -17.01 11.89
N ASP A 63 3.25 -16.93 10.66
CA ASP A 63 2.63 -16.20 9.55
C ASP A 63 1.16 -16.62 9.35
N ALA A 64 0.88 -17.93 9.45
CA ALA A 64 -0.47 -18.48 9.39
C ALA A 64 -1.36 -18.03 10.55
N GLU A 65 -0.87 -17.98 11.79
CA GLU A 65 -1.65 -17.50 12.94
C GLU A 65 -2.02 -16.01 12.78
N ILE A 66 -1.08 -15.20 12.27
CA ILE A 66 -1.33 -13.79 11.99
C ILE A 66 -2.43 -13.65 10.93
N VAL A 67 -2.30 -14.33 9.79
CA VAL A 67 -3.29 -14.29 8.70
C VAL A 67 -4.66 -14.79 9.16
N ASN A 68 -4.71 -15.94 9.85
CA ASN A 68 -5.93 -16.54 10.37
C ASN A 68 -6.63 -15.67 11.42
N THR A 69 -5.89 -14.77 12.08
CA THR A 69 -6.46 -13.80 13.02
C THR A 69 -7.02 -12.56 12.30
N ILE A 70 -6.34 -12.07 11.26
CA ILE A 70 -6.73 -10.81 10.61
C ILE A 70 -7.94 -10.98 9.68
N TRP A 71 -8.00 -12.04 8.87
CA TRP A 71 -9.05 -12.16 7.85
C TRP A 71 -10.48 -12.22 8.43
N PRO A 72 -10.78 -12.90 9.56
CA PRO A 72 -12.12 -12.89 10.13
C PRO A 72 -12.51 -11.51 10.65
N LEU A 73 -11.54 -10.74 11.18
CA LEU A 73 -11.77 -9.36 11.61
C LEU A 73 -12.16 -8.47 10.43
N LEU A 74 -11.48 -8.62 9.29
CA LEU A 74 -11.81 -7.88 8.07
C LEU A 74 -13.21 -8.23 7.56
N HIS A 75 -13.60 -9.50 7.57
CA HIS A 75 -14.96 -9.93 7.20
C HIS A 75 -16.01 -9.35 8.15
N ASN A 76 -15.80 -9.41 9.46
CA ASN A 76 -16.70 -8.82 10.44
C ASN A 76 -16.84 -7.30 10.27
N LEU A 77 -15.72 -6.61 10.04
CA LEU A 77 -15.70 -5.18 9.76
C LEU A 77 -16.34 -4.84 8.41
N ALA A 78 -16.29 -5.73 7.42
CA ALA A 78 -16.98 -5.57 6.14
C ALA A 78 -18.50 -5.76 6.27
N ALA A 79 -18.96 -6.62 7.17
CA ALA A 79 -20.38 -6.87 7.37
C ALA A 79 -21.13 -5.64 7.91
N ILE A 80 -20.50 -4.82 8.74
CA ILE A 80 -21.14 -3.69 9.45
C ILE A 80 -20.97 -2.33 8.75
N TYR A 81 -21.81 -1.36 9.16
CA TYR A 81 -21.50 0.05 8.92
C TYR A 81 -20.39 0.48 9.89
N ARG A 82 -19.30 1.03 9.35
CA ARG A 82 -18.11 1.35 10.13
C ARG A 82 -18.11 2.82 10.54
N ASN A 83 -17.86 3.07 11.82
CA ASN A 83 -17.50 4.40 12.29
C ASN A 83 -16.08 4.78 11.80
N PRO A 84 -15.64 6.05 11.93
CA PRO A 84 -14.34 6.48 11.41
C PRO A 84 -13.15 5.66 11.94
N PHE A 85 -13.17 5.26 13.22
CA PHE A 85 -12.12 4.43 13.82
C PHE A 85 -12.10 3.02 13.22
N GLN A 86 -13.25 2.36 13.12
CA GLN A 86 -13.38 1.04 12.50
C GLN A 86 -12.98 1.06 11.03
N GLN A 87 -13.34 2.12 10.29
CA GLN A 87 -12.91 2.32 8.91
C GLN A 87 -11.40 2.48 8.80
N HIS A 88 -10.78 3.20 9.75
CA HIS A 88 -9.33 3.32 9.82
C HIS A 88 -8.68 1.94 10.04
N ILE A 89 -9.12 1.18 11.04
CA ILE A 89 -8.60 -0.16 11.33
C ILE A 89 -8.75 -1.09 10.12
N PHE A 90 -9.94 -1.14 9.51
CA PHE A 90 -10.18 -1.91 8.29
C PHE A 90 -9.20 -1.53 7.18
N SER A 91 -8.98 -0.23 6.97
CA SER A 91 -8.07 0.28 5.95
C SER A 91 -6.61 -0.03 6.24
N GLN A 92 -6.19 -0.10 7.51
CA GLN A 92 -4.82 -0.48 7.87
C GLN A 92 -4.60 -2.00 7.71
N LEU A 93 -5.53 -2.82 8.21
CA LEU A 93 -5.43 -4.27 8.13
C LEU A 93 -5.46 -4.80 6.69
N MET A 94 -6.08 -4.06 5.75
CA MET A 94 -6.10 -4.43 4.33
C MET A 94 -4.81 -4.08 3.57
N ARG A 95 -3.92 -3.25 4.14
CA ARG A 95 -2.74 -2.77 3.42
C ARG A 95 -1.67 -3.84 3.34
N PHE A 96 -1.25 -4.17 2.12
CA PHE A 96 -0.13 -5.07 1.88
C PHE A 96 1.15 -4.56 2.56
N SER A 97 1.41 -3.24 2.51
CA SER A 97 2.60 -2.66 3.13
C SER A 97 2.66 -2.72 4.66
N ILE A 98 1.55 -3.09 5.30
CA ILE A 98 1.50 -3.40 6.73
C ILE A 98 1.63 -4.90 6.93
N LEU A 99 0.89 -5.70 6.14
CA LEU A 99 0.95 -7.15 6.19
C LEU A 99 2.36 -7.69 5.97
N GLU A 100 3.07 -7.20 4.95
CA GLU A 100 4.43 -7.65 4.58
C GLU A 100 5.50 -7.40 5.66
N LYS A 101 5.21 -6.53 6.64
CA LYS A 101 6.14 -6.26 7.74
C LYS A 101 6.06 -7.30 8.86
N VAL A 102 4.95 -8.03 8.93
CA VAL A 102 4.66 -9.00 9.99
C VAL A 102 4.45 -10.42 9.47
N VAL A 103 4.18 -10.59 8.17
CA VAL A 103 4.05 -11.88 7.50
C VAL A 103 5.13 -12.00 6.43
N SER A 104 5.93 -13.06 6.48
CA SER A 104 7.05 -13.29 5.56
C SER A 104 6.78 -14.35 4.48
N ASP A 105 5.93 -15.32 4.77
CA ASP A 105 5.53 -16.39 3.86
C ASP A 105 4.57 -15.84 2.81
N ARG A 106 5.00 -15.95 1.55
CA ARG A 106 4.24 -15.53 0.38
C ARG A 106 2.94 -16.31 0.22
N ARG A 107 2.91 -17.58 0.63
CA ARG A 107 1.70 -18.42 0.57
C ARG A 107 0.64 -17.91 1.53
N GLU A 108 1.05 -17.50 2.74
CA GLU A 108 0.16 -16.93 3.74
C GLU A 108 -0.37 -15.55 3.31
N ILE A 109 0.48 -14.73 2.68
CA ILE A 109 0.04 -13.46 2.07
C ILE A 109 -0.99 -13.70 0.96
N ASP A 110 -0.76 -14.68 0.08
CA ASP A 110 -1.74 -15.02 -0.96
C ASP A 110 -3.05 -15.56 -0.37
N GLN A 111 -2.95 -16.43 0.64
CA GLN A 111 -4.11 -16.98 1.34
C GLN A 111 -4.92 -15.87 2.04
N PHE A 112 -4.26 -14.87 2.62
CA PHE A 112 -4.92 -13.69 3.15
C PHE A 112 -5.83 -13.02 2.11
N PHE A 113 -5.32 -12.77 0.90
CA PHE A 113 -6.12 -12.13 -0.14
C PHE A 113 -7.22 -13.06 -0.68
N GLU A 114 -6.94 -14.35 -0.86
CA GLU A 114 -7.93 -15.33 -1.32
C GLU A 114 -9.11 -15.47 -0.35
N HIS A 115 -8.86 -15.52 0.97
CA HIS A 115 -9.91 -15.52 1.98
C HIS A 115 -10.74 -14.23 1.94
N ASN A 116 -10.09 -13.07 1.83
CA ASN A 116 -10.76 -11.77 1.81
C ASN A 116 -11.60 -11.55 0.54
N LYS A 117 -11.16 -12.07 -0.62
CA LYS A 117 -11.91 -12.04 -1.88
C LYS A 117 -13.28 -12.75 -1.80
N GLN A 118 -13.45 -13.71 -0.89
CA GLN A 118 -14.75 -14.40 -0.74
C GLN A 118 -15.86 -13.47 -0.23
N HIS A 119 -15.50 -12.39 0.49
CA HIS A 119 -16.47 -11.41 0.95
C HIS A 119 -16.80 -10.39 -0.15
N GLU A 120 -18.04 -10.39 -0.64
CA GLU A 120 -18.46 -9.57 -1.78
C GLU A 120 -18.11 -8.08 -1.64
N LYS A 121 -18.41 -7.47 -0.48
CA LYS A 121 -18.09 -6.05 -0.24
C LYS A 121 -16.59 -5.75 -0.37
N ILE A 122 -15.70 -6.67 0.00
CA ILE A 122 -14.24 -6.51 -0.13
C ILE A 122 -13.85 -6.70 -1.60
N ARG A 123 -14.35 -7.77 -2.24
CA ARG A 123 -14.09 -8.06 -3.66
C ARG A 123 -14.50 -6.94 -4.60
N ARG A 124 -15.54 -6.18 -4.27
CA ARG A 124 -16.00 -5.02 -5.05
C ARG A 124 -15.19 -3.74 -4.78
N MET A 125 -14.15 -3.77 -3.94
CA MET A 125 -13.31 -2.60 -3.66
C MET A 125 -12.16 -2.52 -4.68
N PRO A 126 -12.03 -1.44 -5.46
CA PRO A 126 -10.92 -1.30 -6.42
C PRO A 126 -9.54 -1.39 -5.75
N LEU A 127 -9.40 -0.78 -4.57
CA LEU A 127 -8.13 -0.75 -3.85
C LEU A 127 -7.76 -2.08 -3.19
N PHE A 128 -8.70 -3.01 -2.98
CA PHE A 128 -8.37 -4.36 -2.50
C PHE A 128 -7.49 -5.08 -3.53
N TRP A 129 -7.90 -5.04 -4.80
CA TRP A 129 -7.14 -5.62 -5.91
C TRP A 129 -5.77 -4.96 -6.10
N LEU A 130 -5.68 -3.65 -5.87
CA LEU A 130 -4.40 -2.95 -5.88
C LEU A 130 -3.45 -3.47 -4.78
N GLN A 131 -3.94 -3.75 -3.57
CA GLN A 131 -3.09 -4.30 -2.50
C GLN A 131 -2.58 -5.70 -2.86
N TRP A 132 -3.42 -6.55 -3.44
CA TRP A 132 -3.00 -7.88 -3.86
C TRP A 132 -2.05 -7.84 -5.07
N HIS A 133 -2.29 -6.93 -6.02
CA HIS A 133 -1.34 -6.62 -7.09
C HIS A 133 0.04 -6.28 -6.52
N MET A 134 0.11 -5.46 -5.46
CA MET A 134 1.40 -5.13 -4.83
C MET A 134 2.11 -6.36 -4.25
N ALA A 135 1.37 -7.29 -3.65
CA ALA A 135 1.91 -8.55 -3.15
C ALA A 135 2.44 -9.46 -4.28
N LYS A 136 1.74 -9.52 -5.42
CA LYS A 136 2.24 -10.28 -6.58
C LYS A 136 3.46 -9.63 -7.24
N CYS A 137 3.54 -8.30 -7.25
CA CYS A 137 4.75 -7.61 -7.67
C CYS A 137 5.95 -7.92 -6.77
N SER A 138 5.77 -7.97 -5.44
CA SER A 138 6.87 -8.27 -4.50
C SER A 138 7.32 -9.74 -4.57
N SER A 139 6.45 -10.64 -5.03
CA SER A 139 6.82 -12.04 -5.28
C SER A 139 7.46 -12.29 -6.66
N GLY A 140 7.40 -11.31 -7.56
CA GLY A 140 7.90 -11.41 -8.95
C GLY A 140 6.90 -12.02 -9.94
N ASP A 141 5.66 -12.28 -9.52
CA ASP A 141 4.60 -12.81 -10.38
C ASP A 141 3.89 -11.67 -11.14
N PHE A 142 4.58 -11.13 -12.16
CA PHE A 142 4.10 -9.96 -12.88
C PHE A 142 2.84 -10.22 -13.71
N LEU A 143 2.64 -11.45 -14.19
CA LEU A 143 1.44 -11.81 -14.94
C LEU A 143 0.21 -11.78 -14.04
N ALA A 144 0.27 -12.42 -12.86
CA ALA A 144 -0.82 -12.34 -11.90
C ALA A 144 -1.02 -10.91 -11.40
N ALA A 145 0.07 -10.18 -11.15
CA ALA A 145 0.01 -8.79 -10.72
C ALA A 145 -0.76 -7.91 -11.72
N GLU A 146 -0.47 -8.04 -13.02
CA GLU A 146 -1.17 -7.28 -14.07
C GLU A 146 -2.67 -7.58 -14.07
N ASN A 147 -3.05 -8.86 -14.06
CA ASN A 147 -4.46 -9.27 -14.02
C ASN A 147 -5.21 -8.71 -12.80
N LEU A 148 -4.57 -8.70 -11.63
CA LEU A 148 -5.16 -8.12 -10.42
C LEU A 148 -5.34 -6.60 -10.54
N LEU A 149 -4.39 -5.89 -11.16
CA LEU A 149 -4.53 -4.45 -11.36
C LEU A 149 -5.67 -4.12 -12.32
N GLU A 150 -5.82 -4.89 -13.41
CA GLU A 150 -6.94 -4.78 -14.34
C GLU A 150 -8.30 -5.08 -13.68
N GLN A 151 -8.33 -6.03 -12.73
CA GLN A 151 -9.51 -6.26 -11.91
C GLN A 151 -9.84 -5.02 -11.05
N GLY A 152 -8.83 -4.36 -10.47
CA GLY A 152 -9.00 -3.10 -9.75
C GLY A 152 -9.64 -2.01 -10.60
N TYR A 153 -9.20 -1.83 -11.85
CA TYR A 153 -9.82 -0.91 -12.80
C TYR A 153 -11.26 -1.32 -13.18
N THR A 154 -11.53 -2.61 -13.27
CA THR A 154 -12.86 -3.14 -13.56
C THR A 154 -13.82 -2.83 -12.42
N GLU A 155 -13.44 -3.07 -11.16
CA GLU A 155 -14.26 -2.69 -10.02
C GLU A 155 -14.44 -1.18 -9.90
N ALA A 156 -13.44 -0.38 -10.28
CA ALA A 156 -13.60 1.08 -10.31
C ALA A 156 -14.70 1.49 -11.29
N ARG A 157 -14.72 0.92 -12.50
CA ARG A 157 -15.79 1.14 -13.49
C ARG A 157 -17.16 0.69 -12.99
N ASN A 158 -17.23 -0.47 -12.34
CA ASN A 158 -18.48 -1.00 -11.76
C ASN A 158 -19.01 -0.11 -10.64
N LEU A 159 -18.12 0.47 -9.82
CA LEU A 159 -18.50 1.40 -8.77
C LEU A 159 -19.03 2.71 -9.36
N GLU A 160 -18.40 3.23 -10.41
CA GLU A 160 -18.83 4.44 -11.12
C GLU A 160 -20.23 4.28 -11.73
N SER A 161 -20.52 3.13 -12.35
CA SER A 161 -21.83 2.87 -12.96
C SER A 161 -22.96 2.78 -11.94
N THR A 162 -22.65 2.35 -10.71
CA THR A 162 -23.64 2.17 -9.63
C THR A 162 -23.79 3.40 -8.72
N ALA A 163 -22.69 4.12 -8.43
CA ALA A 163 -22.67 5.18 -7.42
C ALA A 163 -22.94 6.60 -7.97
N ARG A 164 -23.11 6.77 -9.29
CA ARG A 164 -23.23 8.08 -9.99
C ARG A 164 -22.09 9.07 -9.64
N LYS A 165 -20.97 8.56 -9.15
CA LYS A 165 -19.78 9.34 -8.77
C LYS A 165 -18.56 8.70 -9.39
N LYS A 166 -17.69 9.53 -9.97
CA LYS A 166 -16.42 9.07 -10.51
C LYS A 166 -15.53 8.55 -9.37
N PHE A 167 -14.95 7.36 -9.54
CA PHE A 167 -13.99 6.83 -8.60
C PHE A 167 -12.64 7.54 -8.79
N ASP A 168 -11.97 7.86 -7.69
CA ASP A 168 -10.65 8.45 -7.75
C ASP A 168 -9.60 7.37 -8.08
N ARG A 169 -9.20 7.33 -9.35
CA ARG A 169 -8.25 6.33 -9.88
C ARG A 169 -6.79 6.68 -9.64
N ARG A 170 -6.46 7.79 -8.96
CA ARG A 170 -5.07 8.23 -8.74
C ARG A 170 -4.13 7.13 -8.27
N GLN A 171 -4.55 6.36 -7.27
CA GLN A 171 -3.74 5.27 -6.72
C GLN A 171 -3.56 4.11 -7.72
N LEU A 172 -4.59 3.79 -8.52
CA LEU A 172 -4.49 2.76 -9.55
C LEU A 172 -3.52 3.21 -10.67
N ASP A 173 -3.69 4.45 -11.14
CA ASP A 173 -2.89 5.04 -12.22
C ASP A 173 -1.41 5.16 -11.81
N ASP A 174 -1.14 5.65 -10.60
CA ASP A 174 0.22 5.69 -10.06
C ASP A 174 0.82 4.28 -9.96
N ARG A 175 0.04 3.33 -9.45
CA ARG A 175 0.55 1.97 -9.28
C ARG A 175 0.81 1.27 -10.61
N ARG A 176 -0.02 1.52 -11.63
CA ARG A 176 0.17 1.02 -13.00
C ARG A 176 1.48 1.56 -13.58
N ALA A 177 1.75 2.87 -13.46
CA ALA A 177 3.02 3.44 -13.90
C ALA A 177 4.23 2.81 -13.19
N LYS A 178 4.17 2.65 -11.86
CA LYS A 178 5.23 1.96 -11.09
C LYS A 178 5.41 0.50 -11.51
N PHE A 179 4.32 -0.22 -11.78
CA PHE A 179 4.37 -1.61 -12.22
C PHE A 179 5.06 -1.74 -13.59
N LEU A 180 4.74 -0.87 -14.54
CA LEU A 180 5.36 -0.86 -15.87
C LEU A 180 6.88 -0.66 -15.77
N MET A 181 7.33 0.28 -14.94
CA MET A 181 8.76 0.52 -14.73
C MET A 181 9.45 -0.63 -13.97
N LEU A 182 8.80 -1.20 -12.96
CA LEU A 182 9.29 -2.39 -12.26
C LEU A 182 9.44 -3.58 -13.22
N ARG A 183 8.44 -3.82 -14.08
CA ARG A 183 8.47 -4.88 -15.09
C ARG A 183 9.57 -4.63 -16.13
N ALA A 184 9.73 -3.40 -16.60
CA ALA A 184 10.80 -3.02 -17.52
C ALA A 184 12.21 -3.26 -16.94
N ALA A 185 12.41 -2.96 -15.65
CA ALA A 185 13.68 -3.16 -14.96
C ALA A 185 14.01 -4.64 -14.71
N THR A 186 12.99 -5.48 -14.49
CA THR A 186 13.19 -6.87 -14.04
C THR A 186 13.08 -7.91 -15.16
N THR A 187 12.39 -7.61 -16.25
CA THR A 187 12.16 -8.56 -17.36
C THR A 187 13.04 -8.27 -18.58
N LEU A 188 13.04 -9.18 -19.55
CA LEU A 188 13.76 -9.03 -20.83
C LEU A 188 12.96 -8.26 -21.90
N ARG A 189 12.02 -7.41 -21.50
CA ARG A 189 11.26 -6.57 -22.45
C ARG A 189 12.19 -5.60 -23.17
N GLU A 190 11.97 -5.45 -24.47
CA GLU A 190 12.79 -4.63 -25.36
C GLU A 190 11.97 -4.06 -26.52
N GLY A 191 12.58 -3.18 -27.31
CA GLY A 191 12.01 -2.64 -28.53
C GLY A 191 10.64 -1.97 -28.33
N ALA A 192 9.63 -2.40 -29.09
CA ALA A 192 8.29 -1.82 -29.07
C ALA A 192 7.54 -2.07 -27.76
N ASP A 193 7.82 -3.18 -27.09
CA ASP A 193 7.18 -3.55 -25.83
C ASP A 193 7.66 -2.69 -24.67
N LEU A 194 8.97 -2.45 -24.60
CA LEU A 194 9.56 -1.53 -23.64
C LEU A 194 9.13 -0.08 -23.91
N PHE A 195 9.06 0.31 -25.19
CA PHE A 195 8.55 1.63 -25.58
C PHE A 195 7.10 1.87 -25.12
N ARG A 196 6.23 0.87 -25.27
CA ARG A 196 4.84 0.95 -24.80
C ARG A 196 4.75 1.12 -23.29
N ASP A 197 5.58 0.40 -22.54
CA ASP A 197 5.65 0.51 -21.08
C ASP A 197 6.06 1.94 -20.65
N PHE A 198 7.06 2.54 -21.30
CA PHE A 198 7.45 3.93 -21.06
C PHE A 198 6.35 4.93 -21.43
N LYS A 199 5.72 4.76 -22.60
CA LYS A 199 4.64 5.63 -23.06
C LYS A 199 3.50 5.67 -22.04
N GLU A 200 3.00 4.50 -21.66
CA GLU A 200 1.88 4.38 -20.73
C GLU A 200 2.26 4.91 -19.34
N ALA A 201 3.46 4.61 -18.83
CA ALA A 201 3.91 5.13 -17.54
C ALA A 201 4.02 6.66 -17.50
N CYS A 202 4.55 7.28 -18.56
CA CYS A 202 4.62 8.73 -18.68
C CYS A 202 3.22 9.37 -18.74
N GLU A 203 2.32 8.83 -19.57
CA GLU A 203 0.93 9.32 -19.71
C GLU A 203 0.15 9.26 -18.39
N LEU A 204 0.28 8.14 -17.65
CA LEU A 204 -0.38 7.96 -16.36
C LEU A 204 0.22 8.90 -15.30
N THR A 205 1.53 9.04 -15.25
CA THR A 205 2.20 9.93 -14.28
C THR A 205 1.82 11.39 -14.53
N GLU A 206 1.78 11.81 -15.79
CA GLU A 206 1.30 13.14 -16.17
C GLU A 206 -0.14 13.37 -15.74
N LYS A 207 -1.03 12.41 -16.02
CA LYS A 207 -2.44 12.46 -15.63
C LYS A 207 -2.62 12.62 -14.12
N VAL A 208 -1.81 11.94 -13.32
CA VAL A 208 -1.82 12.08 -11.86
C VAL A 208 -1.32 13.46 -11.43
N LEU A 209 -0.20 13.95 -11.99
CA LEU A 209 0.38 15.26 -11.64
C LEU A 209 -0.55 16.44 -11.92
N ARG A 210 -1.39 16.31 -12.95
CA ARG A 210 -2.35 17.34 -13.39
C ARG A 210 -3.55 17.52 -12.44
N GLN A 211 -3.75 16.63 -11.47
CA GLN A 211 -4.90 16.73 -10.56
C GLN A 211 -4.75 17.83 -9.51
N ASP A 212 -5.87 18.43 -9.10
CA ASP A 212 -5.92 19.65 -8.27
C ASP A 212 -5.31 19.50 -6.86
N ASP A 213 -5.26 18.27 -6.35
CA ASP A 213 -4.64 17.90 -5.07
C ASP A 213 -3.37 17.07 -5.34
N PRO A 214 -2.24 17.74 -5.66
CA PRO A 214 -0.99 17.05 -5.95
C PRO A 214 -0.46 16.39 -4.67
N GLN A 215 0.03 15.17 -4.82
CA GLN A 215 0.70 14.43 -3.76
C GLN A 215 2.13 14.12 -4.18
N HIS A 216 2.97 13.62 -3.27
CA HIS A 216 4.38 13.30 -3.56
C HIS A 216 4.57 12.07 -4.44
N TYR A 217 3.65 11.10 -4.41
CA TYR A 217 3.82 9.81 -5.08
C TYR A 217 4.07 9.87 -6.61
N PRO A 218 3.49 10.78 -7.43
CA PRO A 218 3.88 10.86 -8.85
C PRO A 218 5.30 11.36 -9.07
N PHE A 219 5.90 12.08 -8.12
CA PHE A 219 7.30 12.52 -8.21
C PHE A 219 8.23 11.31 -8.00
N GLU A 220 7.91 10.43 -7.06
CA GLU A 220 8.59 9.13 -6.90
C GLU A 220 8.43 8.25 -8.14
N THR A 221 7.27 8.30 -8.80
CA THR A 221 7.04 7.57 -10.05
C THR A 221 7.88 8.12 -11.19
N LEU A 222 7.98 9.44 -11.34
CA LEU A 222 8.91 10.09 -12.27
C LEU A 222 10.36 9.63 -12.03
N LYS A 223 10.81 9.60 -10.77
CA LYS A 223 12.12 9.06 -10.41
C LYS A 223 12.29 7.62 -10.88
N GLY A 224 11.28 6.78 -10.67
CA GLY A 224 11.27 5.40 -11.17
C GLY A 224 11.39 5.31 -12.70
N ILE A 225 10.68 6.19 -13.43
CA ILE A 225 10.76 6.26 -14.90
C ILE A 225 12.17 6.66 -15.36
N VAL A 226 12.74 7.71 -14.78
CA VAL A 226 14.10 8.18 -15.11
C VAL A 226 15.13 7.08 -14.84
N HIS A 227 15.04 6.43 -13.68
CA HIS A 227 15.94 5.33 -13.33
C HIS A 227 15.83 4.18 -14.34
N ALA A 228 14.61 3.73 -14.65
CA ALA A 228 14.41 2.67 -15.63
C ALA A 228 14.91 3.06 -17.03
N PHE A 229 14.76 4.32 -17.43
CA PHE A 229 15.28 4.81 -18.72
C PHE A 229 16.81 4.77 -18.75
N ASN A 230 17.48 5.25 -17.69
CA ASN A 230 18.93 5.21 -17.60
C ASN A 230 19.47 3.77 -17.69
N GLU A 231 18.79 2.82 -17.05
CA GLU A 231 19.21 1.41 -17.07
C GLU A 231 18.85 0.67 -18.37
N ARG A 232 17.74 1.03 -19.02
CA ARG A 232 17.14 0.20 -20.10
C ARG A 232 17.02 0.89 -21.45
N SER A 233 17.39 2.16 -21.58
CA SER A 233 17.32 2.90 -22.86
C SER A 233 18.11 2.24 -24.00
N HIS A 234 19.18 1.51 -23.69
CA HIS A 234 19.95 0.74 -24.67
C HIS A 234 19.16 -0.42 -25.31
N ARG A 235 18.04 -0.85 -24.71
CA ARG A 235 17.13 -1.88 -25.25
C ARG A 235 15.95 -1.29 -26.03
N LEU A 236 15.84 0.03 -26.10
CA LEU A 236 14.90 0.69 -27.01
C LEU A 236 15.50 0.70 -28.41
N LEU A 237 14.62 0.67 -29.42
CA LEU A 237 15.01 0.98 -30.79
C LEU A 237 15.53 2.43 -30.85
N ASP A 238 16.51 2.70 -31.71
CA ASP A 238 17.11 4.04 -31.84
C ASP A 238 16.09 5.13 -32.15
N VAL A 239 15.04 4.79 -32.92
CA VAL A 239 13.92 5.71 -33.22
C VAL A 239 13.02 5.99 -32.03
N HIS A 240 12.95 5.08 -31.04
CA HIS A 240 12.08 5.22 -29.87
C HIS A 240 12.75 5.97 -28.73
N ARG A 241 14.07 5.82 -28.57
CA ARG A 241 14.84 6.43 -27.48
C ARG A 241 14.63 7.96 -27.35
N PRO A 242 14.82 8.78 -28.41
CA PRO A 242 14.66 10.23 -28.29
C PRO A 242 13.22 10.65 -27.96
N ILE A 243 12.23 9.86 -28.36
CA ILE A 243 10.82 10.12 -28.06
C ILE A 243 10.56 9.93 -26.56
N VAL A 244 11.08 8.84 -25.98
CA VAL A 244 10.94 8.58 -24.54
C VAL A 244 11.68 9.63 -23.72
N GLU A 245 12.88 10.03 -24.14
CA GLU A 245 13.65 11.10 -23.51
C GLU A 245 12.86 12.43 -23.50
N GLN A 246 12.26 12.81 -24.64
CA GLN A 246 11.41 14.00 -24.72
C GLN A 246 10.20 13.94 -23.78
N TRP A 247 9.56 12.77 -23.63
CA TRP A 247 8.46 12.60 -22.67
C TRP A 247 8.92 12.78 -21.23
N ILE A 248 10.07 12.19 -20.88
CA ILE A 248 10.67 12.31 -19.54
C ILE A 248 10.99 13.77 -19.24
N ASP A 249 11.60 14.49 -20.17
CA ASP A 249 11.91 15.92 -20.02
C ASP A 249 10.65 16.78 -19.85
N THR A 250 9.63 16.52 -20.65
CA THR A 250 8.34 17.22 -20.57
C THR A 250 7.71 16.99 -19.20
N LEU A 251 7.69 15.73 -18.75
CA LEU A 251 7.13 15.31 -17.47
C LEU A 251 7.90 15.91 -16.29
N GLY A 252 9.23 15.88 -16.34
CA GLY A 252 10.10 16.46 -15.32
C GLY A 252 9.93 17.97 -15.19
N ASN A 253 9.89 18.68 -16.32
CA ASN A 253 9.63 20.11 -16.33
C ASN A 253 8.24 20.46 -15.79
N TYR A 254 7.22 19.65 -16.10
CA TYR A 254 5.89 19.85 -15.53
C TYR A 254 5.86 19.59 -14.02
N ALA A 255 6.50 18.51 -13.56
CA ALA A 255 6.61 18.18 -12.14
C ALA A 255 7.29 19.31 -11.35
N ARG A 256 8.38 19.88 -11.87
CA ARG A 256 9.06 21.06 -11.27
C ARG A 256 8.10 22.23 -11.04
N ARG A 257 7.25 22.55 -12.03
CA ARG A 257 6.25 23.63 -11.90
C ARG A 257 5.17 23.29 -10.87
N ARG A 258 4.79 22.02 -10.76
CA ARG A 258 3.77 21.55 -9.80
C ARG A 258 4.30 21.44 -8.37
N PHE A 259 5.61 21.35 -8.17
CA PHE A 259 6.23 21.22 -6.84
C PHE A 259 5.76 22.31 -5.85
N GLY A 260 5.66 23.56 -6.30
CA GLY A 260 5.22 24.69 -5.46
C GLY A 260 3.77 24.59 -4.95
N MET A 261 2.99 23.63 -5.45
CA MET A 261 1.59 23.42 -5.06
C MET A 261 1.43 22.34 -3.98
N LEU A 262 2.54 21.70 -3.56
CA LEU A 262 2.50 20.69 -2.51
C LEU A 262 2.36 21.33 -1.12
N PRO A 263 1.52 20.78 -0.23
CA PRO A 263 1.43 21.24 1.14
C PRO A 263 2.76 21.00 1.87
N ARG A 264 3.20 21.98 2.66
CA ARG A 264 4.45 21.93 3.42
C ARG A 264 4.50 20.68 4.33
N GLY A 265 5.69 20.10 4.45
CA GLY A 265 5.96 18.97 5.33
C GLY A 265 6.46 17.76 4.55
N TYR A 266 6.05 16.56 4.98
CA TYR A 266 6.53 15.28 4.42
C TYR A 266 6.36 15.20 2.89
N GLN A 267 5.22 15.65 2.36
CA GLN A 267 4.92 15.61 0.93
C GLN A 267 5.95 16.42 0.11
N THR A 268 6.27 17.64 0.56
CA THR A 268 7.28 18.51 -0.08
C THR A 268 8.68 17.92 0.01
N GLY A 269 9.05 17.35 1.17
CA GLY A 269 10.37 16.75 1.38
C GLY A 269 10.63 15.57 0.45
N ALA A 270 9.69 14.62 0.39
CA ALA A 270 9.78 13.46 -0.49
C ALA A 270 9.81 13.87 -1.98
N ALA A 271 8.91 14.76 -2.41
CA ALA A 271 8.88 15.24 -3.78
C ALA A 271 10.18 15.97 -4.18
N ARG A 272 10.80 16.73 -3.26
CA ARG A 272 12.08 17.41 -3.50
C ARG A 272 13.20 16.40 -3.75
N ALA A 273 13.30 15.39 -2.89
CA ALA A 273 14.30 14.33 -3.03
C ALA A 273 14.14 13.60 -4.37
N ALA A 274 12.90 13.18 -4.70
CA ALA A 274 12.62 12.52 -5.97
C ALA A 274 13.00 13.37 -7.18
N LEU A 275 12.68 14.66 -7.17
CA LEU A 275 13.02 15.60 -8.25
C LEU A 275 14.53 15.80 -8.41
N GLN A 276 15.27 15.93 -7.30
CA GLN A 276 16.72 16.07 -7.33
C GLN A 276 17.40 14.83 -7.92
N GLU A 277 17.01 13.65 -7.45
CA GLU A 277 17.54 12.38 -7.95
C GLU A 277 17.16 12.10 -9.42
N SER A 278 16.06 12.69 -9.90
CA SER A 278 15.61 12.59 -11.29
C SER A 278 16.30 13.58 -12.25
N GLY A 279 17.19 14.46 -11.76
CA GLY A 279 17.80 15.51 -12.57
C GLY A 279 16.90 16.72 -12.84
N PHE A 280 15.78 16.86 -12.10
CA PHE A 280 14.80 17.93 -12.26
C PHE A 280 14.62 18.74 -10.97
N PRO A 281 15.68 19.36 -10.39
CA PRO A 281 15.58 20.03 -9.10
C PRO A 281 14.47 21.11 -9.10
N PRO A 282 13.73 21.29 -7.98
CA PRO A 282 12.78 22.38 -7.86
C PRO A 282 13.42 23.73 -8.19
N ALA A 283 12.65 24.66 -8.74
CA ALA A 283 13.10 26.05 -8.77
C ALA A 283 13.15 26.59 -7.33
N ASP A 284 14.23 27.29 -6.99
CA ASP A 284 14.38 27.98 -5.70
C ASP A 284 13.33 29.11 -5.53
#